data_AF-A0A382VER1-F1
#
_entry.id   AF-A0A382VER1-F1
#
_cell.length_a   1.000
_cell.length_b   1.000
_cell.length_c   1.000
_cell.angle_alpha   90.00
_cell.angle_beta   90.00
_cell.angle_gamma   90.00
#
_symmetry.space_group_name_H-M   'P 1'
#
loop_
_entity.id
_entity.type
_entity.pdbx_description
1 polymer ?
#
loop_
_entity_poly.entity_id
_entity_poly.type
_entity_poly.pdbx_seq_one_letter_code
_entity_poly.pdbx_strand_id
1 'polypeptide(L)'
;MIRLLDDIYTWSVFSDEKQLNFNGWFIQNQLSSFGNIIIDPPEPSEKDLVQMQKMGGVQEIIITNQHHLRRASVIQEKFNPKIQINSADAEKIELNCDSNFSNGEILAGFLKAVVVPNNKTPGETALYWADRKL
;
A
#
# COMPACT_ATOMS: atom_id res chain seq x y z
N MET A 1 -1.59 -9.47 -11.83
CA MET A 1 -0.46 -9.29 -10.92
C MET A 1 0.46 -10.49 -11.04
N ILE A 2 1.75 -10.33 -10.73
CA ILE A 2 2.74 -11.42 -10.70
C ILE A 2 2.96 -11.84 -9.25
N ARG A 3 3.00 -13.15 -8.98
CA ARG A 3 3.32 -13.69 -7.66
C ARG A 3 4.84 -13.66 -7.45
N LEU A 4 5.29 -13.03 -6.37
CA LEU A 4 6.70 -12.98 -5.99
C LEU A 4 7.03 -13.95 -4.86
N LEU A 5 6.14 -14.05 -3.88
CA LEU A 5 6.16 -15.05 -2.80
C LEU A 5 4.75 -15.63 -2.65
N ASP A 6 4.58 -16.70 -1.86
CA ASP A 6 3.30 -17.44 -1.78
C ASP A 6 2.07 -16.55 -1.56
N ASP A 7 2.24 -15.47 -0.81
CA ASP A 7 1.23 -14.51 -0.38
C ASP A 7 1.52 -13.06 -0.83
N ILE A 8 2.62 -12.81 -1.54
CA ILE A 8 3.03 -11.47 -1.97
C ILE A 8 3.04 -11.39 -3.50
N TYR A 9 2.30 -10.42 -4.01
CA TYR A 9 2.11 -10.16 -5.42
C TYR A 9 2.51 -8.72 -5.73
N THR A 10 2.95 -8.49 -6.96
CA THR A 10 3.27 -7.14 -7.45
C THR A 10 2.66 -6.90 -8.83
N TRP A 11 2.47 -5.64 -9.16
CA TRP A 11 2.27 -5.18 -10.53
C TRP A 11 2.98 -3.84 -10.69
N SER A 12 3.33 -3.54 -11.93
CA SER A 12 4.14 -2.37 -12.25
C SER A 12 3.50 -1.58 -13.38
N VAL A 13 3.61 -0.26 -13.29
CA VAL A 13 3.27 0.66 -14.38
C VAL A 13 4.51 1.49 -14.69
N PHE A 14 4.95 1.43 -15.94
CA PHE A 14 6.06 2.25 -16.40
C PHE A 14 5.63 3.72 -16.50
N SER A 15 6.49 4.62 -16.02
CA SER A 15 6.32 6.05 -16.14
C SER A 15 7.27 6.59 -17.20
N ASP A 16 6.71 7.06 -18.31
CA ASP A 16 7.49 7.74 -19.36
C ASP A 16 8.15 9.03 -18.83
N GLU A 17 7.51 9.73 -17.90
CA GLU A 17 8.08 10.95 -17.30
C GLU A 17 9.31 10.65 -16.43
N LYS A 18 9.21 9.62 -15.57
CA LYS A 18 10.27 9.29 -14.60
C LYS A 18 11.26 8.24 -15.11
N GLN A 19 11.00 7.64 -16.27
CA GLN A 19 11.80 6.57 -16.88
C GLN A 19 12.04 5.38 -15.92
N LEU A 20 11.00 5.02 -15.15
CA LEU A 20 11.06 3.93 -14.18
C LEU A 20 9.68 3.28 -13.98
N ASN A 21 9.67 2.10 -13.35
CA ASN A 21 8.45 1.41 -12.96
C ASN A 21 8.00 1.85 -11.57
N PHE A 22 6.75 2.30 -11.45
CA PHE A 22 6.05 2.34 -10.18
C PHE A 22 5.52 0.96 -9.86
N ASN A 23 5.74 0.49 -8.63
CA ASN A 23 5.40 -0.87 -8.22
C ASN A 23 4.40 -0.81 -7.07
N GLY A 24 3.31 -1.56 -7.22
CA GLY A 24 2.36 -1.81 -6.14
C GLY A 24 2.56 -3.21 -5.60
N TRP A 25 2.16 -3.40 -4.36
CA TRP A 25 2.22 -4.70 -3.69
C TRP A 25 0.85 -5.08 -3.20
N PHE A 26 0.48 -6.34 -3.38
CA PHE A 26 -0.70 -6.95 -2.80
C PHE A 26 -0.23 -8.09 -1.91
N ILE A 27 -0.58 -8.05 -0.63
CA ILE A 27 -0.25 -9.09 0.33
C ILE A 27 -1.55 -9.76 0.76
N GLN A 28 -1.66 -11.04 0.44
CA GLN A 28 -2.81 -11.86 0.81
C GLN A 28 -2.71 -12.22 2.29
N ASN A 29 -3.54 -11.60 3.13
CA ASN A 29 -3.48 -11.80 4.56
C ASN A 29 -4.36 -12.99 4.98
N GLN A 30 -3.79 -13.89 5.77
CA GLN A 30 -4.48 -15.07 6.30
C GLN A 30 -5.00 -14.86 7.73
N LEU A 31 -4.62 -13.75 8.39
CA LEU A 31 -5.08 -13.44 9.74
C LEU A 31 -6.55 -13.00 9.70
N SER A 32 -7.47 -13.78 10.28
CA SER A 32 -8.92 -13.51 10.18
C SER A 32 -9.39 -12.14 10.68
N SER A 33 -8.60 -11.48 11.55
CA SER A 33 -8.88 -10.13 12.05
C SER A 33 -8.45 -9.01 11.08
N PHE A 34 -7.67 -9.32 10.04
CA PHE A 34 -7.12 -8.37 9.08
C PHE A 34 -7.36 -8.87 7.65
N GLY A 35 -7.74 -7.96 6.75
CA GLY A 35 -7.92 -8.34 5.36
C GLY A 35 -6.63 -8.25 4.53
N ASN A 36 -6.79 -8.52 3.24
CA ASN A 36 -5.72 -8.32 2.25
C ASN A 36 -5.34 -6.85 2.21
N ILE A 37 -4.04 -6.61 2.04
CA ILE A 37 -3.48 -5.26 2.02
C ILE A 37 -2.84 -4.94 0.68
N ILE A 38 -2.86 -3.65 0.35
CA ILE A 38 -2.14 -3.08 -0.78
C ILE A 38 -1.15 -2.03 -0.28
N ILE A 39 0.05 -1.99 -0.87
CA ILE A 39 1.06 -0.97 -0.60
C ILE A 39 1.33 -0.20 -1.89
N ASP A 40 1.26 1.12 -1.82
CA ASP A 40 1.61 2.08 -2.90
C ASP A 40 1.11 1.69 -4.30
N PRO A 41 -0.21 1.53 -4.51
CA PRO A 41 -0.72 1.02 -5.77
C PRO A 41 -0.50 2.00 -6.93
N PRO A 42 0.21 1.62 -8.01
CA PRO A 42 0.04 2.26 -9.30
C PRO A 42 -1.28 1.81 -9.93
N GLU A 43 -1.68 2.43 -11.04
CA GLU A 43 -2.96 2.14 -11.70
C GLU A 43 -3.11 0.65 -12.04
N PRO A 44 -4.08 -0.07 -11.44
CA PRO A 44 -4.26 -1.48 -11.71
C PRO A 44 -4.96 -1.69 -13.06
N SER A 45 -4.61 -2.76 -13.78
CA SER A 45 -5.41 -3.19 -14.93
C SER A 45 -6.69 -3.90 -14.47
N GLU A 46 -7.69 -4.03 -15.36
CA GLU A 46 -8.91 -4.80 -15.06
C GLU A 46 -8.59 -6.25 -14.67
N LYS A 47 -7.56 -6.85 -15.26
CA LYS A 47 -7.10 -8.20 -14.89
C LYS A 47 -6.58 -8.25 -13.45
N ASP A 48 -5.89 -7.20 -13.01
CA ASP A 48 -5.40 -7.08 -11.63
C ASP A 48 -6.57 -6.96 -10.66
N LEU A 49 -7.54 -6.10 -10.96
CA LEU A 49 -8.76 -5.92 -10.13
C LEU A 49 -9.57 -7.22 -10.01
N VAL A 50 -9.79 -7.93 -11.12
CA VAL A 50 -10.48 -9.22 -11.10
C VAL A 50 -9.71 -10.26 -10.29
N GLN A 51 -8.38 -10.25 -10.36
CA GLN A 51 -7.55 -11.15 -9.56
C GLN A 51 -7.65 -10.83 -8.06
N MET A 52 -7.54 -9.56 -7.67
CA MET A 52 -7.73 -9.10 -6.28
C MET A 52 -9.11 -9.51 -5.74
N GLN A 53 -10.17 -9.31 -6.52
CA GLN A 53 -11.53 -9.71 -6.16
C GLN A 53 -11.64 -11.22 -5.88
N LYS A 54 -11.04 -12.06 -6.74
CA LYS A 54 -11.02 -13.52 -6.56
C LYS A 54 -10.25 -13.97 -5.33
N MET A 55 -9.30 -13.16 -4.88
CA MET A 55 -8.45 -13.44 -3.72
C MET A 55 -9.02 -12.91 -2.39
N GLY A 56 -10.27 -12.41 -2.40
CA GLY A 56 -10.95 -11.91 -1.19
C GLY A 56 -11.08 -10.38 -1.12
N GLY A 57 -10.76 -9.67 -2.20
CA GLY A 57 -10.82 -8.20 -2.25
C GLY A 57 -9.64 -7.53 -1.55
N VAL A 58 -9.81 -6.25 -1.22
CA VAL A 58 -8.80 -5.40 -0.57
C VAL A 58 -9.47 -4.72 0.62
N GLN A 59 -8.86 -4.79 1.80
CA GLN A 59 -9.41 -4.18 3.01
C GLN A 59 -8.60 -2.98 3.48
N GLU A 60 -7.33 -2.90 3.11
CA GLU A 60 -6.44 -1.82 3.55
C GLU A 60 -5.47 -1.41 2.43
N ILE A 61 -5.23 -0.10 2.32
CA ILE A 61 -4.15 0.47 1.51
C ILE A 61 -3.20 1.20 2.45
N ILE A 62 -1.93 0.85 2.42
CA ILE A 62 -0.86 1.54 3.13
C ILE A 62 -0.09 2.38 2.11
N ILE A 63 0.04 3.67 2.41
CA ILE A 63 0.76 4.64 1.59
C ILE A 63 2.04 5.04 2.31
N THR A 64 3.18 4.83 1.67
CA THR A 64 4.49 5.07 2.28
C THR A 64 4.94 6.52 2.22
N ASN A 65 4.41 7.30 1.27
CA ASN A 65 4.57 8.76 1.20
C ASN A 65 3.41 9.43 0.43
N GLN A 66 3.18 10.72 0.69
CA GLN A 66 2.11 11.51 0.06
C GLN A 66 2.11 11.54 -1.48
N HIS A 67 3.23 11.23 -2.15
CA HIS A 67 3.29 11.26 -3.62
C HIS A 67 2.69 10.00 -4.28
N HIS A 68 2.39 8.95 -3.52
CA HIS A 68 1.84 7.69 -4.04
C HIS A 68 0.30 7.63 -4.08
N LEU A 69 -0.41 8.67 -3.61
CA LEU A 69 -1.87 8.64 -3.45
C LEU A 69 -2.68 8.62 -4.76
N ARG A 70 -2.09 9.12 -5.86
CA ARG A 70 -2.84 9.51 -7.07
C ARG A 70 -3.55 8.35 -7.80
N ARG A 71 -3.30 7.09 -7.44
CA ARG A 71 -3.88 5.91 -8.09
C ARG A 71 -4.59 4.95 -7.14
N ALA A 72 -4.70 5.31 -5.86
CA ALA A 72 -5.46 4.54 -4.87
C ALA A 72 -6.99 4.64 -5.07
N SER A 73 -7.49 5.70 -5.72
CA SER A 73 -8.93 5.95 -5.90
C SER A 73 -9.66 4.82 -6.66
N VAL A 74 -9.05 4.23 -7.68
CA VAL A 74 -9.64 3.12 -8.46
C VAL A 74 -9.90 1.90 -7.57
N ILE A 75 -8.94 1.59 -6.69
CA ILE A 75 -9.07 0.50 -5.72
C ILE A 75 -10.11 0.89 -4.65
N GLN A 76 -10.15 2.18 -4.28
CA GLN A 76 -11.11 2.73 -3.33
C GLN A 76 -12.55 2.57 -3.80
N GLU A 77 -12.84 2.97 -5.04
CA GLU A 77 -14.14 2.81 -5.68
C GLU A 77 -14.56 1.34 -5.80
N LYS A 78 -13.60 0.43 -6.04
CA LYS A 78 -13.89 -0.97 -6.28
C LYS A 78 -14.11 -1.79 -5.01
N PHE A 79 -13.31 -1.54 -3.97
CA PHE A 79 -13.25 -2.41 -2.78
C PHE A 79 -13.57 -1.69 -1.47
N ASN A 80 -13.66 -0.35 -1.47
CA ASN A 80 -13.83 0.48 -0.29
C ASN A 80 -12.88 0.11 0.87
N PRO A 81 -11.56 0.00 0.63
CA PRO A 81 -10.58 -0.29 1.65
C PRO A 81 -10.34 0.93 2.54
N LYS A 82 -9.84 0.67 3.75
CA LYS A 82 -9.29 1.73 4.62
C LYS A 82 -7.96 2.20 4.07
N ILE A 83 -7.75 3.51 3.94
CA ILE A 83 -6.47 4.08 3.53
C ILE A 83 -5.73 4.61 4.75
N GLN A 84 -4.48 4.17 4.89
CA GLN A 84 -3.55 4.65 5.92
C GLN A 84 -2.34 5.34 5.30
N ILE A 85 -1.95 6.47 5.90
CA ILE A 85 -0.71 7.18 5.58
C ILE A 85 -0.03 7.66 6.87
N ASN A 86 1.26 7.94 6.81
CA ASN A 86 1.96 8.54 7.93
C ASN A 86 1.35 9.90 8.31
N SER A 87 1.16 10.13 9.61
CA SER A 87 0.60 11.38 10.17
C SER A 87 1.35 12.64 9.70
N ALA A 88 2.67 12.55 9.51
CA ALA A 88 3.49 13.68 9.05
C ALA A 88 3.25 14.07 7.58
N ASP A 89 2.63 13.19 6.80
CA ASP A 89 2.22 13.41 5.41
C ASP A 89 0.71 13.65 5.28
N ALA A 90 -0.10 13.14 6.23
CA ALA A 90 -1.55 13.26 6.22
C ALA A 90 -2.06 14.71 6.17
N GLU A 91 -1.35 15.64 6.82
CA GLU A 91 -1.73 17.07 6.84
C GLU A 91 -1.55 17.78 5.48
N LYS A 92 -0.88 17.13 4.51
CA LYS A 92 -0.45 17.74 3.26
C LYS A 92 -1.16 17.18 2.02
N ILE A 93 -2.17 16.36 2.23
CA ILE A 93 -2.87 15.64 1.17
C ILE A 93 -4.36 16.01 1.17
N GLU A 94 -4.95 16.09 -0.01
CA GLU A 94 -6.39 16.36 -0.17
C GLU A 94 -7.25 15.08 -0.08
N LEU A 95 -6.61 13.90 -0.04
CA LEU A 95 -7.31 12.63 0.06
C LEU A 95 -7.80 12.40 1.50
N ASN A 96 -9.08 12.05 1.66
CA ASN A 96 -9.60 11.56 2.93
C ASN A 96 -9.00 10.18 3.23
N CYS A 97 -7.98 10.13 4.07
CA CYS A 97 -7.49 8.89 4.66
C CYS A 97 -8.35 8.50 5.87
N ASP A 98 -8.60 7.21 6.04
CA ASP A 98 -9.42 6.67 7.13
C ASP A 98 -8.68 6.69 8.47
N SER A 99 -7.36 6.52 8.42
CA SER A 99 -6.50 6.58 9.60
C SER A 99 -5.09 7.01 9.24
N ASN A 100 -4.35 7.45 10.26
CA ASN A 100 -2.93 7.77 10.14
C ASN A 100 -2.11 6.85 11.03
N PHE A 101 -0.83 6.68 10.70
CA PHE A 101 0.12 5.94 11.53
C PHE A 101 1.38 6.76 11.82
N SER A 102 2.20 6.26 12.75
CA SER A 102 3.48 6.84 13.16
C SER A 102 4.61 5.82 13.12
N ASN A 103 5.85 6.29 13.32
CA ASN A 103 7.02 5.42 13.42
C ASN A 103 6.85 4.35 14.50
N GLY A 104 7.16 3.10 14.14
CA GLY A 104 7.16 1.95 15.05
C GLY A 104 5.81 1.26 15.24
N GLU A 105 4.72 1.83 14.72
CA GLU A 105 3.40 1.20 14.77
C GLU A 105 3.34 -0.08 13.93
N ILE A 106 2.45 -1.01 14.33
CA ILE A 106 2.19 -2.26 13.62
C ILE A 106 0.92 -2.12 12.80
N LEU A 107 1.07 -2.14 11.48
CA LEU A 107 0.02 -2.06 10.48
C LEU A 107 -0.40 -3.46 10.04
N ALA A 108 -1.69 -3.63 9.74
CA ALA A 108 -2.29 -4.90 9.33
C ALA A 108 -2.01 -6.11 10.25
N GLY A 109 -1.53 -5.85 11.47
CA GLY A 109 -1.14 -6.86 12.46
C GLY A 109 0.29 -7.42 12.33
N PHE A 110 1.05 -7.08 11.29
CA PHE A 110 2.38 -7.69 11.06
C PHE A 110 3.43 -6.80 10.40
N LEU A 111 3.06 -5.66 9.81
CA LEU A 111 4.01 -4.74 9.18
C LEU A 111 4.39 -3.63 10.15
N LYS A 112 5.66 -3.56 10.52
CA LYS A 112 6.17 -2.44 11.31
C LYS A 112 6.47 -1.25 10.41
N ALA A 113 5.89 -0.10 10.73
CA ALA A 113 6.26 1.18 10.12
C ALA A 113 7.64 1.64 10.62
N VAL A 114 8.54 1.98 9.69
CA VAL A 114 9.88 2.50 9.98
C VAL A 114 10.06 3.80 9.20
N VAL A 115 9.94 4.94 9.90
CA VAL A 115 10.11 6.26 9.28
C VAL A 115 11.55 6.44 8.83
N VAL A 116 11.72 6.91 7.59
CA VAL A 116 13.01 7.22 6.99
C VAL A 116 13.21 8.74 7.02
N PRO A 117 13.95 9.27 8.02
CA PRO A 117 14.06 10.71 8.20
C PRO A 117 14.83 11.38 7.05
N ASN A 118 14.54 12.66 6.81
CA ASN A 118 15.21 13.50 5.80
C ASN A 118 15.13 12.95 4.36
N ASN A 119 14.00 12.34 4.01
CA ASN A 119 13.75 11.82 2.68
C ASN A 119 12.75 12.70 1.90
N LYS A 120 12.17 12.21 0.80
CA LYS A 120 11.26 12.94 -0.09
C LYS A 120 10.16 13.70 0.65
N THR A 121 9.60 13.09 1.69
CA THR A 121 8.53 13.65 2.51
C THR A 121 8.83 13.41 3.99
N PRO A 122 8.31 14.24 4.92
CA PRO A 122 8.50 14.02 6.35
C PRO A 122 7.94 12.69 6.86
N GLY A 123 6.89 12.17 6.21
CA GLY A 123 6.25 10.90 6.52
C GLY A 123 6.76 9.69 5.75
N GLU A 124 7.83 9.81 4.94
CA GLU A 124 8.39 8.69 4.18
C GLU A 124 8.65 7.49 5.11
N THR A 125 8.01 6.36 4.80
CA THR A 125 7.99 5.19 5.68
C THR A 125 8.35 3.92 4.91
N ALA A 126 9.35 3.18 5.42
CA ALA A 126 9.57 1.79 5.03
C ALA A 126 8.69 0.85 5.86
N LEU A 127 8.35 -0.32 5.31
CA LEU A 127 7.56 -1.33 6.00
C LEU A 127 8.44 -2.57 6.22
N TYR A 128 8.46 -3.08 7.44
CA TYR A 128 9.28 -4.23 7.82
C TYR A 128 8.40 -5.36 8.38
N TRP A 129 8.51 -6.55 7.81
CA TRP A 129 7.88 -7.77 8.30
C TRP A 129 8.90 -8.60 9.09
N ALA A 130 8.89 -8.42 10.41
CA ALA A 130 9.89 -8.99 11.31
C ALA A 130 10.01 -10.52 11.21
N ASP A 131 8.87 -11.24 11.19
CA ASP A 131 8.86 -12.72 11.16
C ASP A 131 9.46 -13.29 9.89
N ARG A 132 9.39 -12.56 8.78
CA ARG A 132 9.91 -12.98 7.47
C ARG A 132 11.23 -12.33 7.08
N LYS A 133 11.68 -11.32 7.84
CA LYS A 133 12.87 -10.50 7.54
C LYS A 133 12.79 -9.87 6.15
N LEU A 134 11.61 -9.35 5.81
CA LEU A 134 11.31 -8.63 4.56
C LEU A 134 11.08 -7.15 4.83
#